data_AF-A0A2W4LT01-F1
#
_entry.id   AF-A0A2W4LT01-F1
#
_cell.length_a   1.000
_cell.length_b   1.000
_cell.length_c   1.000
_cell.angle_alpha   90.00
_cell.angle_beta   90.00
_cell.angle_gamma   90.00
#
_symmetry.space_group_name_H-M   'P 1'
#
loop_
_entity.id
_entity.type
_entity.pdbx_description
1 polymer ?
#
loop_
_entity_poly.entity_id
_entity_poly.type
_entity_poly.pdbx_seq_one_letter_code
_entity_poly.pdbx_strand_id
1 'polypeptide(L)'
;MLFETISGRKLDLRDIQPKDIDIFDIAHSLSRQCRFSGHCVEFYSVAQHSLRVAALLPTELKMVGLLHDAAEAYLGDITRPVKELFPGI
;
A
#
# COMPACT_ATOMS: atom_id res chain seq x y z
N MET A 1 -8.57 -16.51 7.49
CA MET A 1 -9.00 -16.16 6.12
C MET A 1 -7.72 -15.88 5.36
N LEU A 2 -7.34 -16.75 4.43
CA LEU A 2 -6.03 -16.65 3.76
C LEU A 2 -6.18 -15.79 2.50
N PHE A 3 -5.33 -14.78 2.38
CA PHE A 3 -5.15 -13.97 1.18
C PHE A 3 -3.99 -14.55 0.36
N GLU A 4 -4.15 -14.68 -0.96
CA GLU A 4 -3.08 -15.16 -1.84
C GLU A 4 -2.48 -13.98 -2.62
N THR A 5 -1.15 -13.83 -2.56
CA THR A 5 -0.42 -12.78 -3.27
C THR A 5 -0.13 -13.17 -4.71
N ILE A 6 0.37 -12.23 -5.53
CA ILE A 6 0.71 -12.53 -6.94
C ILE A 6 1.86 -13.54 -7.07
N SER A 7 2.78 -13.58 -6.10
CA SER A 7 3.83 -14.60 -6.04
C SER A 7 3.35 -15.97 -5.54
N GLY A 8 2.06 -16.12 -5.21
CA GLY A 8 1.45 -17.35 -4.69
C GLY A 8 1.64 -17.56 -3.20
N ARG A 9 2.09 -16.55 -2.44
CA ARG A 9 2.19 -16.63 -0.98
C ARG A 9 0.81 -16.57 -0.36
N LYS A 10 0.58 -17.38 0.67
CA LYS A 10 -0.66 -17.37 1.45
C LYS A 10 -0.42 -16.64 2.76
N LEU A 11 -1.17 -15.57 2.97
CA LEU A 11 -0.99 -14.65 4.09
C LEU A 11 -2.22 -14.72 5.00
N ASP A 12 -2.00 -14.97 6.29
CA ASP A 12 -3.05 -14.84 7.31
C ASP A 12 -3.00 -13.43 7.90
N LEU A 13 -4.00 -12.61 7.57
CA LEU A 13 -4.05 -11.21 8.04
C LEU A 13 -4.11 -11.08 9.57
N ARG A 14 -4.40 -12.16 10.30
CA ARG A 14 -4.45 -12.17 11.77
C ARG A 14 -3.09 -12.45 12.42
N ASP A 15 -2.14 -13.00 11.66
CA ASP A 15 -0.83 -13.39 12.14
C ASP A 15 0.20 -13.22 11.01
N ILE A 16 0.48 -11.96 10.68
CA ILE A 16 1.44 -11.61 9.63
C ILE A 16 2.84 -11.68 10.20
N GLN A 17 3.69 -12.52 9.60
CA GLN A 17 5.11 -12.61 9.95
C GLN A 17 5.96 -11.90 8.90
N PRO A 18 7.14 -11.36 9.24
CA PRO A 18 8.02 -10.69 8.27
C PRO A 18 8.37 -11.53 7.04
N LYS A 19 8.44 -12.87 7.20
CA LYS A 19 8.71 -13.83 6.11
C LYS A 19 7.59 -13.93 5.07
N ASP A 20 6.38 -13.48 5.43
CA ASP A 20 5.20 -13.51 4.56
C ASP A 20 5.15 -12.29 3.64
N ILE A 21 5.95 -11.26 3.93
CA ILE A 21 5.98 -9.98 3.22
C ILE A 21 7.05 -10.01 2.14
N ASP A 22 6.66 -9.65 0.92
CA ASP A 22 7.55 -9.62 -0.25
C ASP A 22 7.42 -8.28 -0.97
N ILE A 23 8.55 -7.66 -1.29
CA ILE A 23 8.57 -6.33 -1.92
C ILE A 23 7.96 -6.35 -3.34
N PHE A 24 8.04 -7.47 -4.05
CA PHE A 24 7.42 -7.63 -5.36
C PHE A 24 5.90 -7.66 -5.25
N ASP A 25 5.37 -8.37 -4.26
CA ASP A 25 3.93 -8.43 -4.01
C ASP A 25 3.38 -7.04 -3.61
N ILE A 26 4.14 -6.31 -2.78
CA ILE A 26 3.81 -4.92 -2.42
C ILE A 26 3.77 -4.04 -3.67
N ALA A 27 4.86 -4.01 -4.45
CA ALA A 27 4.95 -3.18 -5.64
C ALA A 27 3.85 -3.50 -6.66
N HIS A 28 3.58 -4.79 -6.88
CA HIS A 28 2.53 -5.24 -7.78
C HIS A 28 1.15 -4.76 -7.33
N SER A 29 0.78 -5.01 -6.06
CA SER A 29 -0.50 -4.61 -5.50
C SER A 29 -0.68 -3.09 -5.56
N LEU A 30 0.28 -2.33 -5.03
CA LEU A 30 0.20 -0.86 -4.98
C LEU A 30 0.18 -0.20 -6.37
N SER A 31 0.77 -0.82 -7.39
CA SER A 31 0.71 -0.31 -8.77
C SER A 31 -0.69 -0.37 -9.38
N ARG A 32 -1.57 -1.22 -8.82
CA ARG A 32 -2.93 -1.50 -9.31
C ARG A 32 -4.02 -0.89 -8.44
N GLN A 33 -3.71 -0.44 -7.23
CA GLN A 33 -4.65 0.24 -6.35
C GLN A 33 -4.76 1.72 -6.71
N CYS A 34 -5.96 2.16 -7.08
CA CYS A 34 -6.23 3.56 -7.39
C CYS A 34 -6.47 4.36 -6.11
N ARG A 35 -5.83 5.52 -5.99
CA ARG A 35 -6.07 6.46 -4.90
C ARG A 35 -7.39 7.19 -5.06
N PHE A 36 -7.80 7.87 -3.98
CA PHE A 36 -9.01 8.69 -3.95
C PHE A 36 -10.28 7.91 -4.30
N SER A 37 -10.28 6.60 -4.01
CA SER A 37 -11.34 5.66 -4.40
C SER A 37 -11.69 5.71 -5.89
N GLY A 38 -10.70 6.01 -6.75
CA GLY A 38 -10.92 6.09 -8.20
C GLY A 38 -11.53 7.39 -8.71
N HIS A 39 -11.80 8.38 -7.84
CA HIS A 39 -12.30 9.70 -8.24
C HIS A 39 -11.18 10.62 -8.78
N CYS A 40 -10.35 10.07 -9.67
CA CYS A 40 -9.29 10.79 -10.36
C CYS A 40 -9.65 10.96 -11.84
N VAL A 41 -9.18 12.04 -12.47
CA VAL A 41 -9.35 12.23 -13.92
C VAL A 41 -8.57 11.18 -14.71
N GLU A 42 -7.36 10.86 -14.24
CA GLU A 42 -6.51 9.79 -14.75
C GLU A 42 -6.18 8.82 -13.63
N PHE A 43 -5.91 7.56 -13.96
CA PHE A 43 -5.54 6.56 -12.97
C PHE A 43 -4.29 7.00 -12.19
N TYR A 44 -4.43 7.07 -10.87
CA TYR A 44 -3.37 7.50 -9.97
C TYR A 44 -3.16 6.45 -8.90
N SER A 45 -2.11 5.66 -9.02
CA SER A 45 -1.89 4.51 -8.14
C SER A 45 -1.23 4.88 -6.81
N VAL A 46 -1.40 4.02 -5.81
CA VAL A 46 -0.67 4.13 -4.54
C VAL A 46 0.84 4.07 -4.78
N ALA A 47 1.32 3.18 -5.67
CA ALA A 47 2.75 3.11 -6.00
C ALA A 47 3.28 4.43 -6.60
N GLN A 48 2.50 5.07 -7.48
CA GLN A 48 2.87 6.36 -8.06
C GLN A 48 2.93 7.46 -7.01
N HIS A 49 2.00 7.45 -6.05
CA HIS A 49 2.04 8.32 -4.88
C HIS A 49 3.30 8.08 -4.03
N SER A 50 3.62 6.84 -3.67
CA SER A 50 4.81 6.52 -2.88
C SER A 50 6.11 6.98 -3.55
N LEU A 51 6.23 6.83 -4.87
CA LEU A 51 7.38 7.36 -5.62
C LEU A 51 7.49 8.88 -5.56
N ARG A 52 6.36 9.60 -5.67
CA ARG A 52 6.33 11.07 -5.55
C ARG A 52 6.69 11.52 -4.14
N VAL A 53 6.16 10.86 -3.11
CA VAL A 53 6.51 11.14 -1.71
C VAL A 53 8.01 10.95 -1.51
N ALA A 54 8.57 9.81 -1.94
CA ALA A 54 10.01 9.56 -1.82
C ALA A 54 10.86 10.58 -2.59
N ALA A 55 10.42 11.05 -3.76
CA ALA A 55 11.14 12.04 -4.56
C ALA A 55 11.25 13.42 -3.88
N LEU A 56 10.31 13.77 -3.00
CA LEU A 56 10.30 15.01 -2.24
C LEU A 56 11.14 14.97 -0.96
N LEU A 57 11.59 13.79 -0.54
CA LEU A 57 12.31 13.60 0.72
C LEU A 57 13.84 13.63 0.53
N PRO A 58 14.59 14.03 1.58
CA PRO A 58 16.04 13.83 1.65
C PRO A 58 16.44 12.37 1.41
N THR A 59 17.65 12.15 0.91
CA THR A 59 18.16 10.81 0.53
C THR A 59 17.98 9.80 1.65
N GLU A 60 18.20 10.21 2.90
CA GLU A 60 18.14 9.39 4.10
C GLU A 60 16.71 8.93 4.44
N LEU A 61 15.70 9.65 3.94
CA LEU A 61 14.29 9.40 4.20
C LEU A 61 13.54 8.81 2.99
N LYS A 62 14.19 8.67 1.82
CA LYS A 62 13.53 8.17 0.61
C LYS A 62 12.93 6.78 0.78
N MET A 63 13.62 5.87 1.49
CA MET A 63 13.11 4.53 1.74
C MET A 63 11.86 4.56 2.63
N VAL A 64 11.85 5.43 3.64
CA VAL A 64 10.69 5.60 4.53
C VAL A 64 9.50 6.12 3.72
N GLY A 65 9.70 7.15 2.88
CA GLY A 65 8.65 7.66 2.00
C GLY A 65 8.18 6.65 0.96
N LEU A 66 9.07 5.80 0.45
CA LEU A 66 8.71 4.79 -0.53
C LEU A 66 7.82 3.69 0.07
N LEU A 67 8.06 3.33 1.34
CA LEU A 67 7.38 2.23 2.02
C LEU A 67 6.26 2.68 2.98
N HIS A 68 5.98 3.98 3.11
CA HIS A 68 5.02 4.48 4.11
C HIS A 68 3.61 3.89 3.96
N ASP A 69 3.14 3.68 2.73
CA ASP A 69 1.84 3.07 2.40
C ASP A 69 1.95 1.56 2.07
N ALA A 70 3.07 0.89 2.40
CA ALA A 70 3.29 -0.52 2.04
C ALA A 70 2.22 -1.47 2.59
N ALA A 71 1.64 -1.16 3.76
CA ALA A 71 0.57 -1.96 4.36
C ALA A 71 -0.71 -1.98 3.51
N GLU A 72 -0.94 -0.95 2.69
CA GLU A 72 -2.11 -0.88 1.79
C GLU A 72 -2.09 -2.00 0.74
N ALA A 73 -0.93 -2.61 0.46
CA ALA A 73 -0.83 -3.77 -0.41
C ALA A 73 -1.72 -4.95 0.05
N TYR A 74 -1.98 -5.04 1.35
CA TYR A 74 -2.75 -6.11 2.00
C TYR A 74 -4.07 -5.62 2.61
N LEU A 75 -4.14 -4.35 3.01
CA LEU A 75 -5.32 -3.76 3.66
C LEU A 75 -6.21 -2.94 2.71
N GLY A 76 -5.65 -2.50 1.57
CA GLY A 76 -6.26 -1.57 0.64
C GLY A 76 -6.09 -0.10 1.04
N ASP A 77 -6.08 0.79 0.05
CA ASP A 77 -6.17 2.25 0.26
C ASP A 77 -7.58 2.62 0.76
N ILE A 78 -7.64 3.20 1.96
CA ILE A 78 -8.88 3.72 2.55
C ILE A 78 -8.78 5.24 2.58
N THR A 79 -9.78 5.90 1.97
CA THR A 79 -9.80 7.36 1.92
C THR A 79 -9.97 7.97 3.31
N ARG A 80 -9.34 9.13 3.49
CA ARG A 80 -9.32 9.85 4.77
C ARG A 80 -10.71 10.05 5.41
N PRO A 81 -11.77 10.45 4.68
CA PRO A 81 -13.10 10.61 5.30
C PRO A 81 -13.63 9.31 5.94
N VAL A 82 -13.31 8.16 5.35
CA VAL A 82 -13.69 6.86 5.92
C VAL A 82 -12.89 6.57 7.18
N LYS A 83 -11.58 6.81 7.18
CA LYS A 83 -10.73 6.68 8.39
C LYS A 83 -11.22 7.57 9.54
N GLU A 84 -11.72 8.77 9.23
CA GLU A 84 -12.29 9.68 10.23
C GLU A 84 -13.62 9.19 10.83
N LEU A 85 -14.42 8.44 10.07
CA LEU A 85 -15.68 7.84 10.56
C LEU A 85 -15.47 6.59 11.41
N PHE A 86 -14.32 5.92 11.24
CA PHE A 86 -14.01 4.66 11.92
C PHE A 86 -12.63 4.73 12.58
N PRO A 87 -12.51 5.36 13.76
CA PRO A 87 -11.24 5.47 14.46
C PRO A 87 -10.73 4.07 14.82
N GLY A 88 -9.60 3.67 14.23
CA GLY A 88 -9.00 2.35 14.44
C GLY A 88 -8.76 1.54 13.16
N ILE A 89 -9.20 2.04 12.00
CA ILE A 89 -8.77 1.60 10.65
C ILE A 89 -7.96 2.67 9.93
#